data_AF-U2J0N4-F1
#
_entry.id   AF-U2J0N4-F1
#
_cell.length_a   1.000
_cell.length_b   1.000
_cell.length_c   1.000
_cell.angle_alpha   90.00
_cell.angle_beta   90.00
_cell.angle_gamma   90.00
#
_symmetry.space_group_name_H-M   'P 1'
#
loop_
_entity.id
_entity.type
_entity.pdbx_description
1 polymer ?
#
loop_
_entity_poly.entity_id
_entity_poly.type
_entity_poly.pdbx_seq_one_letter_code
_entity_poly.pdbx_strand_id
1 'polypeptide(L)'
;MIMEKMNFYRQLRLSCVVLMAFFTLSASAQSSRQVHPYSFNKKGVFYGHQPVIGIDYRTFIDLGYGYAKDRYNVYFEGQILPFVDPTTFRLKGSGNIYPGDYPVDPRDEYDPYYNEGYIVTSNAVLYNGRKISASARSFKDLGWGYGKDAFDVYYMGDKVDGASSSSFKVLKDGYAEDTFDTYYRGKIVR
;
A
#
# COMPACT_ATOMS: atom_id res chain seq x y z
N MET A 1 -0.07 4.07 -65.18
CA MET A 1 -0.65 3.49 -63.95
C MET A 1 0.41 3.12 -62.89
N ILE A 2 1.47 3.92 -62.72
CA ILE A 2 2.51 3.74 -61.66
C ILE A 2 2.75 5.07 -60.94
N MET A 3 2.65 6.19 -61.68
CA MET A 3 2.81 7.56 -61.17
C MET A 3 1.77 7.98 -60.11
N GLU A 4 0.52 7.50 -60.18
CA GLU A 4 -0.52 7.84 -59.19
C GLU A 4 -0.31 7.19 -57.82
N LYS A 5 0.22 5.96 -57.76
CA LYS A 5 0.50 5.28 -56.49
C LYS A 5 1.60 6.00 -55.69
N MET A 6 2.58 6.60 -56.37
CA MET A 6 3.71 7.28 -55.71
C MET A 6 3.28 8.59 -55.02
N ASN A 7 2.28 9.29 -55.56
CA ASN A 7 1.72 10.50 -54.96
C ASN A 7 0.83 10.20 -53.73
N PHE A 8 0.13 9.07 -53.72
CA PHE A 8 -0.70 8.64 -52.60
C PHE A 8 0.12 8.37 -51.33
N TYR A 9 1.26 7.68 -51.44
CA TYR A 9 2.16 7.43 -50.29
C TYR A 9 2.87 8.69 -49.79
N ARG A 10 3.13 9.68 -50.67
CA ARG A 10 3.74 10.96 -50.31
C ARG A 10 2.75 11.85 -49.54
N GLN A 11 1.47 11.86 -49.96
CA GLN A 11 0.37 12.52 -49.27
C GLN A 11 0.10 11.90 -47.88
N LEU A 12 0.18 10.57 -47.77
CA LEU A 12 -0.03 9.85 -46.50
C LEU A 12 1.09 10.12 -45.48
N ARG A 13 2.36 10.22 -45.93
CA ARG A 13 3.50 10.56 -45.05
C ARG A 13 3.47 12.01 -44.56
N LEU A 14 3.03 12.95 -45.40
CA LEU A 14 2.84 14.36 -44.99
C LEU A 14 1.69 14.50 -43.99
N SER A 15 0.61 13.72 -44.17
CA SER A 15 -0.53 13.70 -43.24
C SER A 15 -0.15 13.15 -41.85
N CYS A 16 0.66 12.09 -41.76
CA CYS A 16 1.11 11.56 -40.46
C CYS A 16 2.07 12.50 -39.71
N VAL A 17 2.90 13.28 -40.43
CA VAL A 17 3.81 14.25 -39.78
C VAL A 17 3.06 15.49 -39.29
N VAL A 18 2.01 15.91 -40.00
CA VAL A 18 1.14 17.02 -39.57
C VAL A 18 0.25 16.60 -38.39
N LEU A 19 -0.25 15.35 -38.37
CA LEU A 19 -0.96 14.79 -37.20
C LEU A 19 -0.09 14.60 -35.96
N MET A 20 1.22 14.39 -36.12
CA MET A 20 2.19 14.35 -35.01
C MET A 20 2.58 15.75 -34.51
N ALA A 21 2.45 16.80 -35.32
CA ALA A 21 2.87 18.16 -34.97
C ALA A 21 1.75 19.02 -34.34
N PHE A 22 0.48 18.62 -34.43
CA PHE A 22 -0.61 19.28 -33.69
C PHE A 22 -0.74 18.83 -32.22
N PHE A 23 0.14 17.93 -31.76
CA PHE A 23 0.22 17.53 -30.35
C PHE A 23 1.27 18.32 -29.54
N THR A 24 1.71 19.46 -30.07
CA THR A 24 2.52 20.41 -29.31
C THR A 24 1.81 21.76 -29.33
N LEU A 25 1.57 22.30 -28.13
CA LEU A 25 1.10 23.65 -27.85
C LEU A 25 -0.42 23.85 -27.66
N SER A 26 -0.92 23.22 -26.59
CA SER A 26 -1.79 23.92 -25.65
C SER A 26 -1.43 23.51 -24.22
N ALA A 27 -0.20 23.83 -23.82
CA ALA A 27 0.06 24.05 -22.40
C ALA A 27 -0.72 25.30 -22.01
N SER A 28 -2.01 25.14 -21.67
CA SER A 28 -2.63 26.16 -20.85
C SER A 28 -1.81 26.18 -19.56
N ALA A 29 -1.19 27.33 -19.28
CA ALA A 29 -0.72 27.66 -17.95
C ALA A 29 -1.96 27.78 -17.06
N GLN A 30 -2.58 26.64 -16.78
CA GLN A 30 -3.65 26.51 -15.83
C GLN A 30 -2.95 26.61 -14.48
N SER A 31 -3.26 27.67 -13.74
CA SER A 31 -3.07 27.83 -12.30
C SER A 31 -2.82 26.49 -11.60
N SER A 32 -1.79 26.41 -10.75
CA SER A 32 -1.55 25.30 -9.80
C SER A 32 -2.71 25.16 -8.81
N ARG A 33 -3.91 24.87 -9.33
CA ARG A 33 -4.98 24.28 -8.56
C ARG A 33 -4.40 22.94 -8.14
N GLN A 34 -4.47 22.63 -6.85
CA GLN A 34 -4.25 21.28 -6.36
C GLN A 34 -5.14 20.36 -7.18
N VAL A 35 -4.55 19.73 -8.20
CA VAL A 35 -5.23 18.68 -8.94
C VAL A 35 -5.22 17.53 -7.96
N HIS A 36 -6.41 17.17 -7.51
CA HIS A 36 -6.68 15.96 -6.75
C HIS A 36 -7.00 14.88 -7.78
N PRO A 37 -5.99 14.13 -8.28
CA PRO A 37 -6.21 13.14 -9.33
C PRO A 37 -7.02 11.95 -8.81
N TYR A 38 -7.15 11.81 -7.50
CA TYR A 38 -8.03 10.84 -6.88
C TYR A 38 -9.46 11.34 -6.83
N SER A 39 -10.38 10.45 -7.15
CA SER A 39 -11.81 10.64 -6.92
C SER A 39 -12.36 9.42 -6.20
N PHE A 40 -13.35 9.61 -5.33
CA PHE A 40 -13.93 8.50 -4.59
C PHE A 40 -15.42 8.72 -4.34
N ASN A 41 -16.16 7.62 -4.30
CA ASN A 41 -17.58 7.60 -4.02
C ASN A 41 -17.96 6.26 -3.35
N LYS A 42 -19.25 6.00 -3.15
CA LYS A 42 -19.74 4.74 -2.55
C LYS A 42 -19.33 3.47 -3.31
N LYS A 43 -18.86 3.58 -4.56
CA LYS A 43 -18.40 2.47 -5.41
C LYS A 43 -16.89 2.21 -5.30
N GLY A 44 -16.13 3.07 -4.62
CA GLY A 44 -14.70 2.90 -4.40
C GLY A 44 -13.88 4.16 -4.70
N VAL A 45 -12.57 3.96 -4.79
CA VAL A 45 -11.57 5.01 -5.05
C VAL A 45 -10.96 4.81 -6.43
N PHE A 46 -10.74 5.91 -7.14
CA PHE A 46 -10.27 5.95 -8.52
C PHE A 46 -9.11 6.93 -8.64
N TYR A 47 -8.12 6.59 -9.47
CA TYR A 47 -7.08 7.52 -9.91
C TYR A 47 -7.34 7.84 -11.38
N GLY A 48 -7.65 9.10 -11.67
CA GLY A 48 -8.25 9.48 -12.96
C GLY A 48 -9.56 8.72 -13.21
N HIS A 49 -9.60 7.89 -14.25
CA HIS A 49 -10.74 7.03 -14.58
C HIS A 49 -10.55 5.55 -14.21
N GLN A 50 -9.43 5.20 -13.59
CA GLN A 50 -9.10 3.81 -13.26
C GLN A 50 -9.46 3.50 -11.80
N PRO A 51 -10.18 2.40 -11.52
CA PRO A 51 -10.43 1.97 -10.15
C PRO A 51 -9.13 1.51 -9.51
N VAL A 52 -8.90 1.92 -8.26
CA VAL A 52 -7.77 1.44 -7.46
C VAL A 52 -8.31 0.43 -6.45
N ILE A 53 -7.89 -0.82 -6.62
CA ILE A 53 -8.39 -1.97 -5.85
C ILE A 53 -7.61 -2.13 -4.54
N GLY A 54 -8.30 -2.55 -3.48
CA GLY A 54 -7.67 -2.84 -2.19
C GLY A 54 -7.47 -1.62 -1.29
N ILE A 55 -8.01 -0.47 -1.67
CA ILE A 55 -8.07 0.71 -0.80
C ILE A 55 -9.10 0.50 0.30
N ASP A 56 -8.68 0.76 1.54
CA ASP A 56 -9.61 0.97 2.63
C ASP A 56 -10.27 2.34 2.48
N TYR A 57 -11.42 2.35 1.78
CA TYR A 57 -12.12 3.58 1.43
C TYR A 57 -12.56 4.41 2.65
N ARG A 58 -12.71 3.78 3.82
CA ARG A 58 -13.17 4.47 5.05
C ARG A 58 -12.10 5.38 5.61
N THR A 59 -10.83 4.97 5.48
CA THR A 59 -9.67 5.69 6.01
C THR A 59 -8.85 6.37 4.91
N PHE A 60 -9.35 6.36 3.67
CA PHE A 60 -8.69 6.94 2.51
C PHE A 60 -8.61 8.46 2.61
N ILE A 61 -7.40 8.99 2.42
CA ILE A 61 -7.07 10.40 2.42
C ILE A 61 -6.28 10.70 1.15
N ASP A 62 -6.81 11.59 0.32
CA ASP A 62 -6.06 12.18 -0.78
C ASP A 62 -5.13 13.28 -0.23
N LEU A 63 -3.81 13.07 -0.33
CA LEU A 63 -2.79 14.01 0.12
C LEU A 63 -2.44 15.06 -0.97
N GLY A 64 -2.96 14.86 -2.19
CA GLY A 64 -2.64 15.67 -3.36
C GLY A 64 -1.32 15.28 -4.02
N TYR A 65 -1.02 15.93 -5.15
CA TYR A 65 0.21 15.68 -5.93
C TYR A 65 0.38 14.22 -6.38
N GLY A 66 -0.72 13.48 -6.53
CA GLY A 66 -0.70 12.05 -6.84
C GLY A 66 -0.44 11.15 -5.63
N TYR A 67 -0.21 11.69 -4.44
CA TYR A 67 -0.09 10.90 -3.23
C TYR A 67 -1.44 10.76 -2.52
N ALA A 68 -1.67 9.56 -1.99
CA ALA A 68 -2.79 9.29 -1.09
C ALA A 68 -2.36 8.26 -0.04
N LYS A 69 -3.18 8.05 0.98
CA LYS A 69 -2.95 7.00 1.98
C LYS A 69 -4.27 6.50 2.53
N ASP A 70 -4.29 5.27 2.99
CA ASP A 70 -5.33 4.75 3.89
C ASP A 70 -4.68 4.26 5.19
N ARG A 71 -5.39 3.46 5.99
CA ARG A 71 -4.85 2.85 7.22
C ARG A 71 -3.71 1.86 6.96
N TYR A 72 -3.65 1.25 5.78
CA TYR A 72 -2.75 0.12 5.50
C TYR A 72 -1.64 0.45 4.51
N ASN A 73 -1.84 1.42 3.62
CA ASN A 73 -0.93 1.69 2.52
C ASN A 73 -0.80 3.19 2.23
N VAL A 74 0.36 3.55 1.68
CA VAL A 74 0.54 4.82 0.98
C VAL A 74 0.50 4.55 -0.52
N TYR A 75 -0.09 5.46 -1.27
CA TYR A 75 -0.25 5.37 -2.69
C TYR A 75 0.45 6.53 -3.39
N PHE A 76 1.00 6.25 -4.57
CA PHE A 76 1.44 7.24 -5.54
C PHE A 76 0.87 6.87 -6.90
N GLU A 77 0.09 7.78 -7.48
CA GLU A 77 -0.53 7.62 -8.80
C GLU A 77 -1.39 6.35 -8.94
N GLY A 78 -2.14 6.03 -7.88
CA GLY A 78 -2.98 4.83 -7.80
C GLY A 78 -2.23 3.54 -7.46
N GLN A 79 -0.89 3.58 -7.38
CA GLN A 79 -0.07 2.42 -7.04
C GLN A 79 0.35 2.45 -5.58
N ILE A 80 0.43 1.28 -4.95
CA ILE A 80 0.93 1.14 -3.58
C ILE A 80 2.43 1.46 -3.59
N LEU A 81 2.84 2.41 -2.76
CA LEU A 81 4.24 2.64 -2.45
C LEU A 81 4.73 1.57 -1.47
N PRO A 82 5.57 0.63 -1.93
CA PRO A 82 5.97 -0.50 -1.11
C PRO A 82 6.86 -0.05 0.05
N PHE A 83 6.69 -0.68 1.21
CA PHE A 83 7.55 -0.46 2.39
C PHE A 83 7.49 0.95 2.97
N VAL A 84 6.43 1.69 2.64
CA VAL A 84 6.13 2.99 3.22
C VAL A 84 5.09 2.81 4.31
N ASP A 85 5.38 3.36 5.47
CA ASP A 85 4.47 3.34 6.60
C ASP A 85 3.43 4.48 6.47
N PRO A 86 2.13 4.16 6.29
CA PRO A 86 1.09 5.18 6.17
C PRO A 86 0.95 6.04 7.43
N THR A 87 1.32 5.53 8.59
CA THR A 87 1.19 6.26 9.86
C THR A 87 2.23 7.36 10.00
N THR A 88 3.41 7.25 9.38
CA THR A 88 4.49 8.24 9.45
C THR A 88 4.69 9.04 8.17
N PHE A 89 4.15 8.57 7.04
CA PHE A 89 4.25 9.26 5.75
C PHE A 89 3.53 10.62 5.74
N ARG A 90 4.23 11.68 5.33
CA ARG A 90 3.72 13.06 5.21
C ARG A 90 4.37 13.77 4.02
N LEU A 91 3.64 14.65 3.34
CA LEU A 91 4.24 15.56 2.35
C LEU A 91 4.74 16.82 3.06
N LYS A 92 5.93 17.31 2.69
CA LYS A 92 6.59 18.48 3.33
C LYS A 92 5.93 19.85 3.06
N GLY A 93 4.71 19.90 2.54
CA GLY A 93 4.03 21.17 2.18
C GLY A 93 2.51 21.10 2.06
N SER A 94 1.89 19.94 2.23
CA SER A 94 0.43 19.85 2.46
C SER A 94 0.20 20.07 3.96
N GLY A 95 -0.84 20.81 4.34
CA GLY A 95 -1.21 21.01 5.74
C GLY A 95 -1.13 19.70 6.55
N ASN A 96 -0.63 19.79 7.77
CA ASN A 96 -0.32 18.62 8.60
C ASN A 96 -1.60 17.80 8.85
N ILE A 97 -1.80 16.74 8.07
CA ILE A 97 -2.85 15.75 8.32
C ILE A 97 -2.26 14.73 9.31
N TYR A 98 -2.78 14.76 10.53
CA TYR A 98 -2.33 13.93 11.63
C TYR A 98 -3.09 12.60 11.66
N PRO A 99 -2.54 11.57 12.32
CA PRO A 99 -3.22 10.30 12.54
C PRO A 99 -4.55 10.40 13.31
N GLY A 100 -4.88 11.56 13.91
CA GLY A 100 -6.19 11.81 14.51
C GLY A 100 -7.23 12.38 13.55
N ASP A 101 -6.85 12.70 12.31
CA ASP A 101 -7.73 13.34 11.32
C ASP A 101 -8.37 12.33 10.37
N TYR A 102 -8.20 11.02 10.60
CA TYR A 102 -8.94 10.01 9.84
C TYR A 102 -10.44 10.19 10.13
N PRO A 103 -11.30 10.25 9.10
CA PRO A 103 -12.74 10.32 9.32
C PRO A 103 -13.17 9.04 10.06
N VAL A 104 -13.58 9.21 11.32
CA VAL A 104 -14.12 8.14 12.16
C VAL A 104 -15.58 7.94 11.77
N ASP A 105 -15.96 6.73 11.33
CA ASP A 105 -17.38 6.38 11.20
C ASP A 105 -17.98 6.34 12.62
N PRO A 106 -19.06 7.06 12.93
CA PRO A 106 -19.66 7.05 14.27
C PRO A 106 -20.13 5.67 14.76
N ARG A 107 -20.21 4.66 13.86
CA ARG A 107 -20.49 3.26 14.19
C ARG A 107 -19.26 2.47 14.60
N ASP A 108 -18.06 3.01 14.37
CA ASP A 108 -16.79 2.46 14.83
C ASP A 108 -16.53 3.07 16.24
N GLU A 109 -17.32 2.62 17.21
CA GLU A 109 -17.16 2.93 18.64
C GLU A 109 -15.76 2.47 19.11
N TYR A 110 -14.95 3.42 19.62
CA TYR A 110 -13.56 3.26 20.08
C TYR A 110 -12.52 3.02 18.96
N ASP A 111 -11.71 4.04 18.62
CA ASP A 111 -10.48 3.89 17.81
C ASP A 111 -9.21 4.18 18.65
N PRO A 112 -8.65 3.17 19.32
CA PRO A 112 -7.46 3.25 20.16
C PRO A 112 -6.18 3.17 19.34
N TYR A 113 -5.78 4.27 18.71
CA TYR A 113 -4.63 4.40 17.80
C TYR A 113 -3.21 4.05 18.35
N TYR A 114 -3.10 3.08 19.25
CA TYR A 114 -1.90 2.27 19.51
C TYR A 114 -2.33 0.82 19.68
N ASN A 115 -2.23 0.01 18.61
CA ASN A 115 -2.22 -1.43 18.80
C ASN A 115 -0.78 -1.90 18.75
N GLU A 116 -0.19 -2.13 19.93
CA GLU A 116 1.02 -2.93 20.10
C GLU A 116 0.82 -4.25 19.35
N GLY A 117 1.43 -4.43 18.18
CA GLY A 117 1.09 -5.58 17.34
C GLY A 117 1.60 -5.53 15.90
N TYR A 118 1.24 -6.56 15.14
CA TYR A 118 1.58 -6.68 13.73
C TYR A 118 0.63 -5.88 12.84
N ILE A 119 1.18 -5.07 11.95
CA ILE A 119 0.43 -4.35 10.92
C ILE A 119 0.67 -5.06 9.59
N VAL A 120 -0.37 -5.67 9.03
CA VAL A 120 -0.31 -6.34 7.71
C VAL A 120 -0.76 -5.36 6.65
N THR A 121 0.18 -4.90 5.82
CA THR A 121 -0.08 -4.06 4.63
C THR A 121 -0.28 -4.95 3.40
N SER A 122 -0.49 -4.37 2.23
CA SER A 122 -0.61 -5.15 0.98
C SER A 122 0.65 -5.96 0.62
N ASN A 123 1.83 -5.51 1.03
CA ASN A 123 3.11 -6.07 0.56
C ASN A 123 4.17 -6.25 1.66
N ALA A 124 3.85 -5.90 2.90
CA ALA A 124 4.75 -6.00 4.04
C ALA A 124 3.99 -6.21 5.35
N VAL A 125 4.68 -6.80 6.32
CA VAL A 125 4.24 -6.84 7.71
C VAL A 125 5.17 -5.94 8.49
N LEU A 126 4.59 -5.08 9.31
CA LEU A 126 5.32 -4.16 10.18
C LEU A 126 5.07 -4.51 11.64
N TYR A 127 6.03 -4.22 12.49
CA TYR A 127 5.89 -4.24 13.95
C TYR A 127 6.61 -3.02 14.51
N ASN A 128 5.92 -2.19 15.31
CA ASN A 128 6.44 -0.91 15.81
C ASN A 128 7.11 -0.04 14.71
N GLY A 129 6.48 0.04 13.54
CA GLY A 129 6.97 0.80 12.39
C GLY A 129 8.14 0.15 11.62
N ARG A 130 8.73 -0.95 12.13
CA ARG A 130 9.79 -1.68 11.43
C ARG A 130 9.17 -2.75 10.52
N LYS A 131 9.64 -2.84 9.28
CA LYS A 131 9.31 -3.97 8.40
C LYS A 131 9.92 -5.27 8.94
N ILE A 132 9.09 -6.27 9.18
CA ILE A 132 9.49 -7.59 9.70
C ILE A 132 9.31 -8.70 8.68
N SER A 133 8.35 -8.58 7.75
CA SER A 133 8.16 -9.54 6.66
C SER A 133 7.76 -8.86 5.35
N ALA A 134 8.10 -9.45 4.21
CA ALA A 134 7.55 -9.10 2.91
C ALA A 134 6.37 -10.01 2.50
N SER A 135 6.08 -11.05 3.28
CA SER A 135 5.09 -12.08 3.01
C SER A 135 3.74 -11.76 3.66
N ALA A 136 3.27 -10.53 3.49
CA ALA A 136 2.02 -10.06 4.08
C ALA A 136 0.80 -10.93 3.74
N ARG A 137 0.75 -11.44 2.50
CA ARG A 137 -0.34 -12.29 2.01
C ARG A 137 -0.50 -13.61 2.78
N SER A 138 0.57 -14.11 3.40
CA SER A 138 0.54 -15.36 4.18
C SER A 138 0.69 -15.12 5.68
N PHE A 139 0.81 -13.86 6.10
CA PHE A 139 1.00 -13.54 7.50
C PHE A 139 -0.26 -13.79 8.32
N LYS A 140 -0.06 -14.37 9.50
CA LYS A 140 -1.07 -14.63 10.51
C LYS A 140 -0.55 -14.14 11.84
N ASP A 141 -1.28 -13.23 12.46
CA ASP A 141 -1.11 -12.95 13.88
C ASP A 141 -1.67 -14.14 14.67
N LEU A 142 -0.84 -14.76 15.50
CA LEU A 142 -1.20 -15.92 16.30
C LEU A 142 -1.59 -15.54 17.74
N GLY A 143 -1.52 -14.25 18.08
CA GLY A 143 -1.74 -13.75 19.43
C GLY A 143 -0.54 -13.93 20.35
N TRP A 144 -0.64 -13.37 21.56
CA TRP A 144 0.42 -13.43 22.59
C TRP A 144 1.79 -12.91 22.12
N GLY A 145 1.79 -11.99 21.16
CA GLY A 145 3.00 -11.44 20.54
C GLY A 145 3.59 -12.32 19.43
N TYR A 146 3.09 -13.53 19.22
CA TYR A 146 3.53 -14.38 18.13
C TYR A 146 2.79 -14.08 16.83
N GLY A 147 3.52 -14.08 15.73
CA GLY A 147 2.97 -14.05 14.38
C GLY A 147 3.81 -14.94 13.48
N LYS A 148 3.27 -15.33 12.33
CA LYS A 148 4.03 -16.09 11.35
C LYS A 148 3.61 -15.75 9.93
N ASP A 149 4.53 -15.88 8.99
CA ASP A 149 4.20 -15.99 7.57
C ASP A 149 4.38 -17.45 7.09
N ALA A 150 4.47 -17.64 5.78
CA ALA A 150 4.66 -18.96 5.19
C ALA A 150 6.05 -19.56 5.49
N PHE A 151 7.02 -18.75 5.88
CA PHE A 151 8.43 -19.13 5.99
C PHE A 151 8.95 -18.96 7.42
N ASP A 152 8.56 -17.87 8.08
CA ASP A 152 9.16 -17.41 9.32
C ASP A 152 8.12 -17.24 10.43
N VAL A 153 8.57 -17.40 11.66
CA VAL A 153 7.83 -17.09 12.89
C VAL A 153 8.48 -15.89 13.56
N TYR A 154 7.65 -15.03 14.15
CA TYR A 154 8.06 -13.81 14.81
C TYR A 154 7.47 -13.75 16.21
N TYR A 155 8.22 -13.18 17.15
CA TYR A 155 7.76 -12.80 18.47
C TYR A 155 8.02 -11.31 18.67
N MET A 156 6.96 -10.52 18.88
CA MET A 156 7.02 -9.06 19.00
C MET A 156 7.89 -8.40 17.91
N GLY A 157 7.73 -8.86 16.66
CA GLY A 157 8.44 -8.33 15.51
C GLY A 157 9.87 -8.83 15.31
N ASP A 158 10.43 -9.63 16.23
CA ASP A 158 11.72 -10.29 16.05
C ASP A 158 11.52 -11.71 15.53
N LYS A 159 12.33 -12.13 14.55
CA LYS A 159 12.29 -13.49 14.03
C LYS A 159 12.70 -14.49 15.12
N VAL A 160 11.94 -15.58 15.25
CA VAL A 160 12.23 -16.68 16.16
C VAL A 160 13.15 -17.66 15.44
N ASP A 161 14.41 -17.72 15.87
CA ASP A 161 15.42 -18.58 15.25
C ASP A 161 15.08 -20.07 15.48
N GLY A 162 15.20 -20.86 14.41
CA GLY A 162 14.95 -22.31 14.43
C GLY A 162 13.47 -22.71 14.30
N ALA A 163 12.53 -21.77 14.47
CA ALA A 163 11.11 -22.07 14.46
C ALA A 163 10.59 -22.54 13.10
N SER A 164 9.91 -23.69 13.10
CA SER A 164 9.21 -24.21 11.93
C SER A 164 7.83 -23.56 11.78
N SER A 165 7.71 -22.57 10.88
CA SER A 165 6.43 -21.90 10.59
C SER A 165 5.31 -22.89 10.27
N SER A 166 5.63 -24.00 9.59
CA SER A 166 4.69 -25.01 9.12
C SER A 166 3.96 -25.76 10.25
N SER A 167 4.63 -25.96 11.39
CA SER A 167 4.10 -26.70 12.54
C SER A 167 3.94 -25.86 13.81
N PHE A 168 4.32 -24.58 13.78
CA PHE A 168 4.28 -23.68 14.93
C PHE A 168 2.87 -23.48 15.48
N LYS A 169 2.73 -23.62 16.80
CA LYS A 169 1.50 -23.43 17.55
C LYS A 169 1.77 -22.62 18.82
N VAL A 170 0.97 -21.59 19.04
CA VAL A 170 1.01 -20.80 20.26
C VAL A 170 0.24 -21.51 21.36
N LEU A 171 0.87 -21.67 22.50
CA LEU A 171 0.28 -22.15 23.74
C LEU A 171 -0.14 -20.93 24.60
N LYS A 172 -0.58 -21.16 25.84
CA LYS A 172 -0.91 -20.08 26.77
C LYS A 172 0.33 -19.44 27.39
N ASP A 173 0.16 -18.25 27.97
CA ASP A 173 1.14 -17.59 28.84
C ASP A 173 2.52 -17.33 28.19
N GLY A 174 2.55 -17.14 26.86
CA GLY A 174 3.75 -16.82 26.09
C GLY A 174 4.59 -18.05 25.66
N TYR A 175 4.10 -19.25 25.96
CA TYR A 175 4.66 -20.48 25.41
C TYR A 175 4.18 -20.71 23.98
N ALA A 176 5.03 -21.37 23.20
CA ALA A 176 4.69 -21.88 21.88
C ALA A 176 5.53 -23.14 21.62
N GLU A 177 5.16 -23.94 20.63
CA GLU A 177 5.90 -25.13 20.23
C GLU A 177 5.86 -25.29 18.72
N ASP A 178 6.85 -25.99 18.18
CA ASP A 178 6.75 -26.62 16.88
C ASP A 178 7.05 -28.13 17.01
N THR A 179 7.33 -28.79 15.89
CA THR A 179 7.61 -30.25 15.89
C THR A 179 8.92 -30.61 16.59
N PHE A 180 9.83 -29.65 16.77
CA PHE A 180 11.21 -29.88 17.20
C PHE A 180 11.48 -29.29 18.59
N ASP A 181 10.94 -28.10 18.87
CA ASP A 181 11.31 -27.32 20.04
C ASP A 181 10.09 -26.66 20.72
N THR A 182 10.25 -26.36 22.00
CA THR A 182 9.35 -25.49 22.77
C THR A 182 9.98 -24.13 22.93
N TYR A 183 9.18 -23.08 22.86
CA TYR A 183 9.58 -21.69 22.93
C TYR A 183 8.85 -20.98 24.06
N TYR A 184 9.56 -20.07 24.74
CA TYR A 184 8.99 -19.11 25.66
C TYR A 184 9.39 -17.71 25.20
N ARG A 185 8.40 -16.89 24.86
CA ARG A 185 8.59 -15.51 24.38
C ARG A 185 9.64 -15.41 23.26
N GLY A 186 9.53 -16.30 22.27
CA GLY A 186 10.43 -16.33 21.10
C GLY A 186 11.83 -16.91 21.35
N LYS A 187 12.08 -17.54 22.51
CA LYS A 187 13.36 -18.22 22.81
C LYS A 187 13.13 -19.69 23.08
N ILE A 188 14.01 -20.56 22.56
CA ILE A 188 13.95 -22.00 22.80
C ILE A 188 14.11 -22.26 24.30
N VAL A 189 13.26 -23.14 24.84
CA VAL A 189 13.33 -23.68 26.19
C VAL A 189 13.88 -25.09 26.08
N ARG A 190 15.00 -25.36 26.76
CA ARG A 190 15.63 -26.68 26.86
C ARG A 190 15.53 -27.22 28.27
#